data_AF-A0A0F9MU05-F1
#
_entry.id   AF-A0A0F9MU05-F1
#
_cell.length_a   1.000
_cell.length_b   1.000
_cell.length_c   1.000
_cell.angle_alpha   90.00
_cell.angle_beta   90.00
_cell.angle_gamma   90.00
#
_symmetry.space_group_name_H-M   'P 1'
#
loop_
_entity.id
_entity.type
_entity.pdbx_description
1 polymer ?
#
loop_
_entity_poly.entity_id
_entity_poly.type
_entity_poly.pdbx_seq_one_letter_code
_entity_poly.pdbx_strand_id
1 'polypeptide(L)'
;MTNVPGAEGDPSADLWVIGRDFGDTERRLGLPFQGLAGNRLNARLGEAGIQRSSCFIHNVVAAQPPGNDWKRHVPGAIGDGAWALQALIEDHQPKLVVTLGNEAFRTCMGDHPDNKRMPGIQEARGYLWDSPLGVRVLSAIHPAAAEREWVPWMALLGVDLRKAKRELDAGCPPLDERSVTIITEPWELQELRNAIGTQERGWIALDTENDSELQISCLGVAVTKDVAWTIPAEESWQLTAIREICESDTPKVLQNHMHDVYLARKHGFDIKNVVADTMFQWHVLQPELAGKALDKKKGSKRTRKSLAFLSSIFCRTPWYKDYTFTSGSDEQYVLCGKDCCDTLECAEKMQEQLEGQAS
;
A
#
# COMPACT_ATOMS: atom_id res chain seq x y z
N MET A 1 -22.58 24.12 -15.22
CA MET A 1 -21.23 23.57 -15.51
C MET A 1 -20.24 24.70 -15.37
N THR A 2 -19.57 24.78 -14.22
CA THR A 2 -18.36 25.59 -14.05
C THR A 2 -17.27 24.94 -14.89
N ASN A 3 -16.86 25.60 -15.97
CA ASN A 3 -15.82 25.07 -16.85
C ASN A 3 -14.45 25.35 -16.19
N VAL A 4 -13.81 24.31 -15.62
CA VAL A 4 -12.46 24.43 -15.06
C VAL A 4 -11.45 24.39 -16.22
N PRO A 5 -10.66 25.45 -16.46
CA PRO A 5 -9.74 25.50 -17.59
C PRO A 5 -8.74 24.34 -17.60
N GLY A 6 -8.66 23.62 -18.71
CA GLY A 6 -7.73 22.50 -18.86
C GLY A 6 -8.16 21.20 -18.18
N ALA A 7 -9.41 21.13 -17.70
CA ALA A 7 -10.03 19.93 -17.16
C ALA A 7 -10.98 19.25 -18.16
N GLU A 8 -11.31 18.00 -17.89
CA GLU A 8 -12.40 17.27 -18.54
C GLU A 8 -13.33 16.68 -17.47
N GLY A 9 -14.65 16.76 -17.68
CA GLY A 9 -15.64 16.20 -16.76
C GLY A 9 -16.26 17.22 -15.80
N ASP A 10 -17.18 16.75 -14.97
CA ASP A 10 -17.87 17.58 -13.98
C ASP A 10 -17.04 17.67 -12.70
N PRO A 11 -16.67 18.88 -12.22
CA PRO A 11 -15.90 18.99 -10.98
C PRO A 11 -16.66 18.49 -9.74
N SER A 12 -17.99 18.32 -9.81
CA SER A 12 -18.78 17.67 -8.76
C SER A 12 -18.76 16.14 -8.82
N ALA A 13 -17.96 15.52 -9.71
CA ALA A 13 -17.78 14.08 -9.75
C ALA A 13 -17.12 13.54 -8.47
N ASP A 14 -17.62 12.40 -7.99
CA ASP A 14 -17.08 11.71 -6.80
C ASP A 14 -15.63 11.23 -6.99
N LEU A 15 -15.22 10.96 -8.24
CA LEU A 15 -13.88 10.48 -8.59
C LEU A 15 -13.13 11.52 -9.41
N TRP A 16 -11.98 11.94 -8.89
CA TRP A 16 -11.03 12.78 -9.61
C TRP A 16 -9.82 11.96 -10.05
N VAL A 17 -9.29 12.23 -11.24
CA VAL A 17 -8.04 11.64 -11.74
C VAL A 17 -7.06 12.75 -12.08
N ILE A 18 -5.96 12.80 -11.34
CA ILE A 18 -5.01 13.91 -11.38
C ILE A 18 -3.64 13.43 -11.88
N GLY A 19 -3.20 13.97 -13.02
CA GLY A 19 -1.84 13.83 -13.53
C GLY A 19 -0.95 15.03 -13.22
N ARG A 20 0.21 15.12 -13.88
CA ARG A 20 1.21 16.16 -13.61
C ARG A 20 1.10 17.36 -14.54
N ASP A 21 1.25 17.15 -15.85
CA ASP A 21 1.27 18.20 -16.88
C ASP A 21 0.76 17.71 -18.25
N PHE A 22 0.55 18.63 -19.19
CA PHE A 22 0.18 18.31 -20.57
C PHE A 22 1.35 17.75 -21.37
N GLY A 23 1.08 16.72 -22.17
CA GLY A 23 1.96 16.29 -23.26
C GLY A 23 1.71 17.07 -24.57
N ASP A 24 2.29 16.59 -25.66
CA ASP A 24 2.21 17.26 -26.97
C ASP A 24 0.78 17.32 -27.51
N THR A 25 0.00 16.25 -27.33
CA THR A 25 -1.38 16.16 -27.80
C THR A 25 -2.28 17.03 -26.93
N GLU A 26 -2.13 16.94 -25.61
CA GLU A 26 -2.89 17.72 -24.64
C GLU A 26 -2.66 19.22 -24.83
N ARG A 27 -1.43 19.66 -25.12
CA ARG A 27 -1.14 21.07 -25.45
C ARG A 27 -1.95 21.58 -26.64
N ARG A 28 -2.14 20.73 -27.66
CA ARG A 28 -2.87 21.12 -28.89
C ARG A 28 -4.38 21.13 -28.67
N LEU A 29 -4.88 20.18 -27.89
CA LEU A 29 -6.32 20.00 -27.67
C LEU A 29 -6.87 20.78 -26.47
N GLY A 30 -6.00 21.18 -25.54
CA GLY A 30 -6.38 21.88 -24.32
C GLY A 30 -7.05 20.99 -23.26
N LEU A 31 -7.01 19.66 -23.43
CA LEU A 31 -7.66 18.69 -22.54
C LEU A 31 -6.63 17.66 -22.04
N PRO A 32 -6.78 17.14 -20.81
CA PRO A 32 -5.83 16.22 -20.19
C PRO A 32 -5.98 14.81 -20.75
N PHE A 33 -4.88 14.04 -20.76
CA PHE A 33 -4.87 12.62 -21.14
C PHE A 33 -5.56 12.33 -22.48
N GLN A 34 -5.13 13.02 -23.54
CA GLN A 34 -5.61 12.84 -24.91
C GLN A 34 -4.59 12.13 -25.82
N GLY A 35 -3.34 12.00 -25.37
CA GLY A 35 -2.28 11.26 -26.04
C GLY A 35 -2.28 9.77 -25.74
N LEU A 36 -1.16 9.11 -26.04
CA LEU A 36 -0.98 7.66 -25.83
C LEU A 36 -1.19 7.22 -24.38
N ALA A 37 -0.67 8.01 -23.42
CA ALA A 37 -0.89 7.76 -21.99
C ALA A 37 -2.39 7.84 -21.62
N GLY A 38 -3.13 8.75 -22.24
CA GLY A 38 -4.56 8.90 -22.04
C GLY A 38 -5.38 7.75 -22.61
N ASN A 39 -5.04 7.26 -23.81
CA ASN A 39 -5.69 6.07 -24.38
C ASN A 39 -5.53 4.84 -23.46
N ARG A 40 -4.35 4.70 -22.83
CA ARG A 40 -4.10 3.62 -21.87
C ARG A 40 -4.86 3.81 -20.56
N LEU A 41 -4.92 5.04 -20.05
CA LEU A 41 -5.75 5.36 -18.90
C LEU A 41 -7.21 4.99 -19.18
N ASN A 42 -7.74 5.35 -20.35
CA ASN A 42 -9.11 5.01 -20.76
C ASN A 42 -9.36 3.51 -20.80
N ALA A 43 -8.43 2.73 -21.37
CA ALA A 43 -8.54 1.28 -21.38
C ALA A 43 -8.59 0.69 -19.96
N ARG A 44 -7.72 1.17 -19.06
CA ARG A 44 -7.69 0.68 -17.67
C ARG A 44 -8.87 1.13 -16.83
N LEU A 45 -9.38 2.34 -17.02
CA LEU A 45 -10.64 2.80 -16.41
C LEU A 45 -11.78 1.88 -16.83
N GLY A 46 -11.90 1.60 -18.14
CA GLY A 46 -12.91 0.69 -18.67
C GLY A 46 -12.83 -0.72 -18.09
N GLU A 47 -11.63 -1.30 -18.01
CA GLU A 47 -11.40 -2.62 -17.38
C GLU A 47 -11.70 -2.64 -15.88
N ALA A 48 -11.55 -1.50 -15.19
CA ALA A 48 -11.91 -1.36 -13.78
C ALA A 48 -13.42 -1.07 -13.59
N GLY A 49 -14.21 -0.97 -14.66
CA GLY A 49 -15.62 -0.62 -14.58
C GLY A 49 -15.89 0.86 -14.26
N ILE A 50 -14.93 1.74 -14.53
CA ILE A 50 -15.04 3.19 -14.34
C ILE A 50 -15.25 3.86 -15.70
N GLN A 51 -16.33 4.62 -15.85
CA GLN A 51 -16.57 5.40 -17.06
C GLN A 51 -15.76 6.70 -17.01
N ARG A 52 -14.96 7.00 -18.03
CA ARG A 52 -14.19 8.25 -18.08
C ARG A 52 -15.10 9.49 -17.89
N SER A 53 -16.30 9.45 -18.47
CA SER A 53 -17.29 10.52 -18.38
C SER A 53 -17.88 10.75 -16.98
N SER A 54 -17.73 9.79 -16.06
CA SER A 54 -18.12 9.96 -14.65
C SER A 54 -16.99 10.48 -13.77
N CYS A 55 -15.82 10.78 -14.34
CA CYS A 55 -14.67 11.32 -13.62
C CYS A 55 -14.50 12.80 -13.92
N PHE A 56 -13.93 13.52 -12.96
CA PHE A 56 -13.22 14.76 -13.24
C PHE A 56 -11.74 14.45 -13.50
N ILE A 57 -11.19 14.92 -14.61
CA ILE A 57 -9.82 14.63 -15.00
C ILE A 57 -9.07 15.95 -15.19
N HIS A 58 -7.92 16.08 -14.52
CA HIS A 58 -7.08 17.26 -14.59
C HIS A 58 -5.60 16.88 -14.42
N ASN A 59 -4.71 17.86 -14.59
CA ASN A 59 -3.31 17.81 -14.16
C ASN A 59 -3.00 18.90 -13.12
N VAL A 60 -1.96 18.72 -12.32
CA VAL A 60 -1.45 19.80 -11.45
C VAL A 60 -1.17 21.07 -12.25
N VAL A 61 -0.57 20.94 -13.44
CA VAL A 61 -0.34 22.06 -14.36
C VAL A 61 -1.05 21.80 -15.70
N ALA A 62 -2.02 22.64 -16.05
CA ALA A 62 -2.72 22.61 -17.35
C ALA A 62 -1.90 23.26 -18.49
N ALA A 63 -0.60 22.93 -18.57
CA ALA A 63 0.30 23.42 -19.61
C ALA A 63 1.43 22.41 -19.85
N GLN A 64 1.99 22.41 -21.06
CA GLN A 64 3.13 21.56 -21.38
C GLN A 64 4.44 22.27 -20.98
N PRO A 65 5.36 21.60 -20.27
CA PRO A 65 6.67 22.16 -20.00
C PRO A 65 7.52 22.28 -21.28
N PRO A 66 8.41 23.29 -21.39
CA PRO A 66 9.37 23.40 -22.48
C PRO A 66 10.15 22.10 -22.71
N GLY A 67 10.12 21.59 -23.94
CA GLY A 67 10.82 20.34 -24.30
C GLY A 67 10.28 19.09 -23.62
N ASN A 68 9.05 19.13 -23.08
CA ASN A 68 8.44 18.04 -22.32
C ASN A 68 9.26 17.60 -21.08
N ASP A 69 10.05 18.54 -20.54
CA ASP A 69 10.87 18.36 -19.35
C ASP A 69 10.26 19.17 -18.20
N TRP A 70 9.55 18.50 -17.30
CA TRP A 70 8.79 19.11 -16.21
C TRP A 70 9.63 20.07 -15.34
N LYS A 71 10.94 19.85 -15.24
CA LYS A 71 11.85 20.73 -14.48
C LYS A 71 12.02 22.10 -15.12
N ARG A 72 11.59 22.26 -16.37
CA ARG A 72 11.65 23.50 -17.16
C ARG A 72 10.35 24.28 -17.15
N HIS A 73 9.36 23.86 -16.36
CA HIS A 73 8.21 24.73 -16.08
C HIS A 73 8.69 26.10 -15.61
N VAL A 74 7.91 27.14 -15.93
CA VAL A 74 8.15 28.49 -15.42
C VAL A 74 8.22 28.41 -13.89
N PRO A 75 9.19 29.07 -13.24
CA PRO A 75 9.28 29.09 -11.78
C PRO A 75 7.95 29.49 -11.15
N GLY A 76 7.50 28.73 -10.14
CA GLY A 76 6.20 28.95 -9.49
C GLY A 76 5.03 28.17 -10.07
N ALA A 77 5.07 27.74 -11.34
CA ALA A 77 3.92 27.14 -12.01
C ALA A 77 3.35 25.88 -11.33
N ILE A 78 4.22 25.04 -10.74
CA ILE A 78 3.79 23.86 -9.96
C ILE A 78 3.12 24.29 -8.66
N GLY A 79 3.61 25.33 -8.00
CA GLY A 79 3.02 25.88 -6.77
C GLY A 79 1.66 26.53 -7.03
N ASP A 80 1.56 27.34 -8.09
CA ASP A 80 0.29 27.95 -8.50
C ASP A 80 -0.74 26.88 -8.88
N GLY A 81 -0.31 25.86 -9.62
CA GLY A 81 -1.15 24.70 -9.97
C GLY A 81 -1.60 23.90 -8.75
N ALA A 82 -0.71 23.71 -7.77
CA ALA A 82 -1.04 23.07 -6.51
C ALA A 82 -2.09 23.86 -5.72
N TRP A 83 -1.94 25.18 -5.61
CA TRP A 83 -2.92 26.04 -4.94
C TRP A 83 -4.27 26.04 -5.64
N ALA A 84 -4.27 26.11 -6.98
CA ALA A 84 -5.51 26.03 -7.75
C ALA A 84 -6.21 24.67 -7.56
N LEU A 85 -5.46 23.57 -7.60
CA LEU A 85 -6.01 22.24 -7.37
C LEU A 85 -6.54 22.08 -5.93
N GLN A 86 -5.81 22.59 -4.94
CA GLN A 86 -6.26 22.61 -3.55
C GLN A 86 -7.59 23.35 -3.41
N ALA A 87 -7.71 24.56 -3.94
CA ALA A 87 -8.95 25.32 -3.91
C ALA A 87 -10.11 24.58 -4.59
N LEU A 88 -9.83 23.90 -5.71
CA LEU A 88 -10.83 23.06 -6.39
C LEU A 88 -11.28 21.88 -5.51
N ILE A 89 -10.37 21.17 -4.85
CA ILE A 89 -10.68 20.08 -3.93
C ILE A 89 -11.50 20.61 -2.75
N GLU A 90 -11.10 21.76 -2.18
CA GLU A 90 -11.81 22.41 -1.08
C GLU A 90 -13.24 22.78 -1.47
N ASP A 91 -13.46 23.31 -2.68
CA ASP A 91 -14.77 23.74 -3.17
C ASP A 91 -15.71 22.57 -3.52
N HIS A 92 -15.17 21.47 -4.06
CA HIS A 92 -16.00 20.40 -4.63
C HIS A 92 -16.01 19.11 -3.81
N GLN A 93 -15.06 18.92 -2.89
CA GLN A 93 -15.00 17.79 -1.94
C GLN A 93 -15.24 16.42 -2.61
N PRO A 94 -14.44 16.02 -3.63
CA PRO A 94 -14.59 14.71 -4.23
C PRO A 94 -14.35 13.60 -3.19
N LYS A 95 -15.03 12.47 -3.33
CA LYS A 95 -14.87 11.35 -2.41
C LYS A 95 -13.49 10.70 -2.52
N LEU A 96 -12.95 10.59 -3.74
CA LEU A 96 -11.66 9.96 -4.01
C LEU A 96 -10.89 10.70 -5.11
N VAL A 97 -9.61 10.95 -4.85
CA VAL A 97 -8.66 11.45 -5.85
C VAL A 97 -7.67 10.34 -6.20
N VAL A 98 -7.64 9.92 -7.46
CA VAL A 98 -6.61 9.03 -8.00
C VAL A 98 -5.48 9.86 -8.59
N THR A 99 -4.30 9.82 -7.98
CA THR A 99 -3.12 10.54 -8.49
C THR A 99 -2.23 9.65 -9.33
N LEU A 100 -1.80 10.14 -10.48
CA LEU A 100 -0.96 9.41 -11.43
C LEU A 100 0.47 9.95 -11.41
N GLY A 101 1.38 9.23 -10.74
CA GLY A 101 2.79 9.61 -10.63
C GLY A 101 3.14 10.37 -9.34
N ASN A 102 4.45 10.60 -9.15
CA ASN A 102 5.00 11.21 -7.93
C ASN A 102 4.47 12.63 -7.69
N GLU A 103 4.54 13.47 -8.72
CA GLU A 103 4.28 14.89 -8.56
C GLU A 103 2.80 15.16 -8.25
N ALA A 104 1.88 14.46 -8.92
CA ALA A 104 0.45 14.53 -8.62
C ALA A 104 0.14 14.06 -7.20
N PHE A 105 0.74 12.93 -6.79
CA PHE A 105 0.61 12.42 -5.43
C PHE A 105 1.10 13.43 -4.39
N ARG A 106 2.28 14.02 -4.63
CA ARG A 106 2.86 15.05 -3.75
C ARG A 106 1.98 16.27 -3.58
N THR A 107 1.54 16.84 -4.70
CA THR A 107 0.63 17.98 -4.67
C THR A 107 -0.65 17.67 -3.90
N CYS A 108 -1.28 16.51 -4.13
CA CYS A 108 -2.54 16.17 -3.48
C CYS A 108 -2.39 15.82 -1.99
N MET A 109 -1.17 15.55 -1.51
CA MET A 109 -0.89 15.32 -0.08
C MET A 109 -0.43 16.59 0.64
N GLY A 110 -0.51 17.76 -0.01
CA GLY A 110 -0.06 19.02 0.57
C GLY A 110 1.47 19.12 0.71
N ASP A 111 2.22 18.26 0.01
CA ASP A 111 3.68 18.29 -0.01
C ASP A 111 4.17 19.45 -0.89
N HIS A 112 4.73 20.48 -0.24
CA HIS A 112 5.51 21.55 -0.85
C HIS A 112 6.99 21.11 -0.89
N PRO A 113 7.83 21.55 -1.86
CA PRO A 113 9.26 21.18 -2.03
C PRO A 113 10.17 21.06 -0.78
N ASP A 114 9.73 21.51 0.38
CA ASP A 114 10.43 21.51 1.66
C ASP A 114 10.01 20.37 2.62
N ASN A 115 8.97 19.58 2.34
CA ASN A 115 8.49 18.52 3.23
C ASN A 115 9.20 17.17 2.94
N LYS A 116 10.33 16.97 3.60
CA LYS A 116 11.18 15.78 3.43
C LYS A 116 10.60 14.56 4.16
N ARG A 117 9.62 13.85 3.60
CA ARG A 117 9.51 12.37 3.81
C ARG A 117 8.47 11.59 3.02
N MET A 118 7.92 12.09 1.91
CA MET A 118 6.92 11.27 1.20
C MET A 118 7.53 10.16 0.34
N PRO A 119 7.01 8.92 0.39
CA PRO A 119 7.56 7.79 -0.36
C PRO A 119 7.52 8.03 -1.87
N GLY A 120 8.38 7.31 -2.59
CA GLY A 120 8.31 7.30 -4.04
C GLY A 120 7.03 6.61 -4.53
N ILE A 121 6.57 6.93 -5.74
CA ILE A 121 5.31 6.41 -6.28
C ILE A 121 5.26 4.89 -6.34
N GLN A 122 6.40 4.21 -6.53
CA GLN A 122 6.45 2.74 -6.53
C GLN A 122 6.12 2.15 -5.15
N GLU A 123 6.37 2.90 -4.08
CA GLU A 123 6.09 2.53 -2.69
C GLU A 123 4.72 3.04 -2.25
N ALA A 124 4.30 4.20 -2.76
CA ALA A 124 3.03 4.81 -2.42
C ALA A 124 1.83 4.17 -3.12
N ARG A 125 2.04 3.63 -4.34
CA ARG A 125 0.94 3.20 -5.23
C ARG A 125 0.10 2.09 -4.62
N GLY A 126 -1.20 2.13 -4.91
CA GLY A 126 -2.18 1.14 -4.47
C GLY A 126 -2.62 1.27 -3.02
N TYR A 127 -1.99 2.15 -2.23
CA TYR A 127 -2.49 2.54 -0.92
C TYR A 127 -3.44 3.71 -1.00
N LEU A 128 -4.30 3.79 0.01
CA LEU A 128 -5.14 4.93 0.28
C LEU A 128 -4.49 5.82 1.34
N TRP A 129 -4.62 7.13 1.16
CA TRP A 129 -4.00 8.14 1.99
C TRP A 129 -5.05 9.17 2.39
N ASP A 130 -5.09 9.52 3.66
CA ASP A 130 -5.84 10.69 4.10
C ASP A 130 -4.99 11.93 3.84
N SER A 131 -5.44 12.76 2.90
CA SER A 131 -4.76 14.01 2.56
C SER A 131 -5.05 15.08 3.61
N PRO A 132 -4.06 15.93 3.96
CA PRO A 132 -4.29 17.17 4.70
C PRO A 132 -5.33 18.10 4.06
N LEU A 133 -5.64 17.92 2.77
CA LEU A 133 -6.67 18.67 2.04
C LEU A 133 -8.10 18.17 2.30
N GLY A 134 -8.29 17.21 3.22
CA GLY A 134 -9.60 16.70 3.60
C GLY A 134 -10.19 15.66 2.64
N VAL A 135 -9.37 15.08 1.76
CA VAL A 135 -9.79 14.12 0.74
C VAL A 135 -9.02 12.81 0.81
N ARG A 136 -9.66 11.71 0.42
CA ARG A 136 -9.00 10.41 0.26
C ARG A 136 -8.23 10.37 -1.06
N VAL A 137 -6.96 9.98 -1.00
CA VAL A 137 -6.09 9.86 -2.17
C VAL A 137 -5.70 8.40 -2.38
N LEU A 138 -5.91 7.88 -3.59
CA LEU A 138 -5.29 6.63 -4.04
C LEU A 138 -4.18 6.97 -5.03
N SER A 139 -2.94 6.64 -4.71
CA SER A 139 -1.84 6.89 -5.64
C SER A 139 -1.64 5.71 -6.59
N ALA A 140 -1.29 5.99 -7.84
CA ALA A 140 -1.10 4.99 -8.88
C ALA A 140 0.03 5.38 -9.83
N ILE A 141 0.59 4.38 -10.51
CA ILE A 141 1.66 4.60 -11.48
C ILE A 141 1.11 5.33 -12.72
N HIS A 142 1.82 6.35 -13.17
CA HIS A 142 1.44 7.09 -14.36
C HIS A 142 1.49 6.19 -15.62
N PRO A 143 0.50 6.20 -16.53
CA PRO A 143 0.45 5.32 -17.71
C PRO A 143 1.67 5.40 -18.64
N ALA A 144 2.33 6.55 -18.69
CA ALA A 144 3.58 6.74 -19.46
C ALA A 144 4.80 6.00 -18.86
N ALA A 145 4.78 5.65 -17.57
CA ALA A 145 5.87 4.89 -16.95
C ALA A 145 5.90 3.43 -17.42
N ALA A 146 4.77 2.89 -17.86
CA ALA A 146 4.67 1.50 -18.30
C ALA A 146 5.45 1.17 -19.58
N GLU A 147 6.01 2.17 -20.27
CA GLU A 147 6.87 1.96 -21.44
C GLU A 147 8.35 1.81 -21.08
N ARG A 148 8.71 2.21 -19.87
CA ARG A 148 10.11 2.47 -19.50
C ARG A 148 10.76 1.30 -18.79
N GLU A 149 9.98 0.35 -18.30
CA GLU A 149 10.46 -0.75 -17.46
C GLU A 149 9.74 -2.06 -17.77
N TRP A 150 10.41 -3.19 -17.48
CA TRP A 150 9.87 -4.55 -17.62
C TRP A 150 8.87 -4.92 -16.52
N VAL A 151 8.52 -4.00 -15.63
CA VAL A 151 7.43 -4.18 -14.68
C VAL A 151 6.11 -4.06 -15.46
N PRO A 152 5.12 -4.94 -15.26
CA PRO A 152 3.81 -4.78 -15.89
C PRO A 152 3.02 -3.67 -15.18
N TRP A 153 3.54 -2.45 -15.22
CA TRP A 153 2.96 -1.26 -14.59
C TRP A 153 1.53 -1.01 -15.07
N MET A 154 1.20 -1.38 -16.31
CA MET A 154 -0.18 -1.33 -16.80
C MET A 154 -1.11 -2.31 -16.09
N ALA A 155 -0.63 -3.48 -15.68
CA ALA A 155 -1.44 -4.44 -14.92
C ALA A 155 -1.67 -3.91 -13.50
N LEU A 156 -0.63 -3.37 -12.86
CA LEU A 156 -0.74 -2.76 -11.53
C LEU A 156 -1.64 -1.52 -11.51
N LEU A 157 -1.59 -0.66 -12.54
CA LEU A 157 -2.54 0.43 -12.69
C LEU A 157 -3.99 -0.09 -12.76
N GLY A 158 -4.23 -1.20 -13.45
CA GLY A 158 -5.55 -1.84 -13.48
C GLY A 158 -5.99 -2.35 -12.09
N VAL A 159 -5.08 -2.93 -11.32
CA VAL A 159 -5.33 -3.34 -9.92
C VAL A 159 -5.69 -2.13 -9.06
N ASP A 160 -4.93 -1.04 -9.17
CA ASP A 160 -5.13 0.20 -8.42
C ASP A 160 -6.49 0.84 -8.75
N LEU A 161 -6.88 0.89 -10.03
CA LEU A 161 -8.17 1.43 -10.44
C LEU A 161 -9.35 0.54 -10.03
N ARG A 162 -9.20 -0.78 -10.01
CA ARG A 162 -10.22 -1.67 -9.42
C ARG A 162 -10.37 -1.45 -7.92
N LYS A 163 -9.27 -1.20 -7.21
CA LYS A 163 -9.33 -0.78 -5.80
C LYS A 163 -10.06 0.55 -5.66
N ALA A 164 -9.75 1.55 -6.49
CA ALA A 164 -10.48 2.82 -6.51
C ALA A 164 -11.99 2.65 -6.74
N LYS A 165 -12.39 1.78 -7.68
CA LYS A 165 -13.80 1.44 -7.92
C LYS A 165 -14.47 0.83 -6.68
N ARG A 166 -13.83 -0.15 -6.05
CA ARG A 166 -14.34 -0.79 -4.83
C ARG A 166 -14.48 0.20 -3.67
N GLU A 167 -13.52 1.11 -3.51
CA GLU A 167 -13.60 2.17 -2.49
C GLU A 167 -14.76 3.12 -2.75
N LEU A 168 -14.95 3.56 -4.00
CA LEU A 168 -16.07 4.42 -4.37
C LEU A 168 -17.43 3.73 -4.17
N ASP A 169 -17.54 2.46 -4.55
CA ASP A 169 -18.75 1.67 -4.38
C ASP A 169 -19.10 1.47 -2.90
N ALA A 170 -18.08 1.37 -2.05
CA ALA A 170 -18.24 1.31 -0.60
C ALA A 170 -18.47 2.69 0.06
N GLY A 171 -18.47 3.78 -0.71
CA GLY A 171 -18.65 5.14 -0.20
C GLY A 171 -17.43 5.72 0.51
N CYS A 172 -16.23 5.22 0.18
CA CYS A 172 -14.94 5.63 0.76
C CYS A 172 -14.94 5.62 2.31
N PRO A 173 -15.13 4.44 2.93
CA PRO A 173 -15.18 4.36 4.39
C PRO A 173 -13.85 4.76 5.03
N PRO A 174 -13.84 5.07 6.35
CA PRO A 174 -12.61 5.29 7.10
C PRO A 174 -11.56 4.20 6.84
N LEU A 175 -10.28 4.58 6.90
CA LEU A 175 -9.20 3.60 6.80
C LEU A 175 -9.24 2.68 8.01
N ASP A 176 -8.85 1.43 7.79
CA ASP A 176 -8.80 0.43 8.85
C ASP A 176 -7.79 0.85 9.92
N GLU A 177 -8.20 0.77 11.18
CA GLU A 177 -7.29 0.94 12.32
C GLU A 177 -6.84 -0.42 12.81
N ARG A 178 -5.52 -0.57 12.98
CA ARG A 178 -4.92 -1.79 13.51
C ARG A 178 -4.53 -1.60 14.95
N SER A 179 -5.19 -2.33 15.84
CA SER A 179 -4.88 -2.37 17.27
C SER A 179 -3.79 -3.38 17.54
N VAL A 180 -2.70 -2.94 18.18
CA VAL A 180 -1.62 -3.82 18.63
C VAL A 180 -1.42 -3.67 20.13
N THR A 181 -1.58 -4.75 20.87
CA THR A 181 -1.31 -4.81 22.31
C THR A 181 0.09 -5.38 22.55
N ILE A 182 0.96 -4.63 23.21
CA ILE A 182 2.27 -5.13 23.64
C ILE A 182 2.08 -5.88 24.95
N ILE A 183 2.44 -7.16 24.99
CA ILE A 183 2.28 -8.02 26.17
C ILE A 183 3.43 -7.77 27.13
N THR A 184 3.15 -6.93 28.12
CA THR A 184 4.04 -6.63 29.24
C THR A 184 3.69 -7.44 30.47
N GLU A 185 2.46 -7.96 30.55
CA GLU A 185 1.93 -8.58 31.75
C GLU A 185 1.26 -9.95 31.46
N PRO A 186 1.33 -10.93 32.37
CA PRO A 186 0.82 -12.28 32.12
C PRO A 186 -0.68 -12.38 31.80
N TRP A 187 -1.52 -11.44 32.25
CA TRP A 187 -2.95 -11.47 31.93
C TRP A 187 -3.24 -11.07 30.48
N GLU A 188 -2.41 -10.20 29.88
CA GLU A 188 -2.53 -9.81 28.46
C GLU A 188 -2.22 -11.02 27.56
N LEU A 189 -1.29 -11.88 27.98
CA LEU A 189 -1.05 -13.17 27.34
C LEU A 189 -2.28 -14.09 27.40
N GLN A 190 -3.05 -14.05 28.49
CA GLN A 190 -4.28 -14.82 28.58
C GLN A 190 -5.35 -14.30 27.61
N GLU A 191 -5.41 -13.00 27.37
CA GLU A 191 -6.29 -12.40 26.35
C GLU A 191 -5.92 -12.89 24.95
N LEU A 192 -4.63 -12.89 24.61
CA LEU A 192 -4.14 -13.44 23.35
C LEU A 192 -4.51 -14.93 23.21
N ARG A 193 -4.27 -15.75 24.24
CA ARG A 193 -4.64 -17.18 24.21
C ARG A 193 -6.14 -17.37 23.98
N ASN A 194 -6.98 -16.57 24.63
CA ASN A 194 -8.42 -16.61 24.43
C ASN A 194 -8.78 -16.23 22.99
N ALA A 195 -8.18 -15.16 22.45
CA ALA A 195 -8.42 -14.72 21.08
C ALA A 195 -8.00 -15.76 20.03
N ILE A 196 -6.86 -16.44 20.24
CA ILE A 196 -6.42 -17.56 19.40
C ILE A 196 -7.43 -18.72 19.48
N GLY A 197 -7.97 -19.00 20.67
CA GLY A 197 -8.91 -20.10 20.89
C GLY A 197 -10.32 -19.86 20.33
N THR A 198 -10.73 -18.61 20.12
CA THR A 198 -12.09 -18.25 19.67
C THR A 198 -12.17 -17.76 18.22
N GLN A 199 -11.04 -17.61 17.52
CA GLN A 199 -11.02 -17.15 16.13
C GLN A 199 -11.66 -18.16 15.16
N GLU A 200 -12.48 -17.66 14.24
CA GLU A 200 -13.32 -18.49 13.36
C GLU A 200 -12.61 -18.97 12.08
N ARG A 201 -11.63 -18.22 11.57
CA ARG A 201 -10.98 -18.49 10.27
C ARG A 201 -9.96 -19.63 10.32
N GLY A 202 -9.54 -20.02 11.53
CA GLY A 202 -8.58 -21.08 11.77
C GLY A 202 -7.12 -20.67 11.63
N TRP A 203 -6.78 -19.46 11.17
CA TRP A 203 -5.39 -19.02 10.97
C TRP A 203 -4.99 -17.90 11.94
N ILE A 204 -3.73 -17.93 12.38
CA ILE A 204 -3.05 -16.78 12.99
C ILE A 204 -1.85 -16.39 12.13
N ALA A 205 -1.53 -15.11 12.04
CA ALA A 205 -0.29 -14.67 11.41
C ALA A 205 0.81 -14.43 12.45
N LEU A 206 2.01 -14.90 12.14
CA LEU A 206 3.21 -14.68 12.97
C LEU A 206 4.25 -13.89 12.20
N ASP A 207 4.99 -13.07 12.94
CA ASP A 207 6.18 -12.38 12.49
C ASP A 207 7.18 -12.31 13.66
N THR A 208 8.45 -12.58 13.39
CA THR A 208 9.52 -12.44 14.39
C THR A 208 10.43 -11.28 14.03
N GLU A 209 10.73 -10.46 15.04
CA GLU A 209 11.79 -9.46 14.94
C GLU A 209 13.01 -9.92 15.72
N ASN A 210 14.20 -9.49 15.27
CA ASN A 210 15.46 -9.88 15.89
C ASN A 210 16.46 -8.73 15.92
N ASP A 211 17.42 -8.83 16.84
CA ASP A 211 18.55 -7.90 16.91
C ASP A 211 19.65 -8.25 15.90
N SER A 212 20.74 -7.46 15.89
CA SER A 212 21.89 -7.71 15.01
C SER A 212 22.62 -9.03 15.27
N GLU A 213 22.43 -9.64 16.44
CA GLU A 213 23.01 -10.94 16.81
C GLU A 213 22.08 -12.11 16.50
N LEU A 214 20.94 -11.83 15.84
CA LEU A 214 19.87 -12.78 15.55
C LEU A 214 19.34 -13.42 16.85
N GLN A 215 19.18 -12.64 17.91
CA GLN A 215 18.35 -12.98 19.06
C GLN A 215 16.92 -12.51 18.79
N ILE A 216 15.92 -13.34 19.14
CA ILE A 216 14.52 -12.93 19.03
C ILE A 216 14.30 -11.73 19.94
N SER A 217 13.81 -10.62 19.38
CA SER A 217 13.43 -9.41 20.13
C SER A 217 11.95 -9.42 20.49
N CYS A 218 11.09 -9.92 19.60
CA CYS A 218 9.67 -10.12 19.88
C CYS A 218 9.02 -11.09 18.88
N LEU A 219 7.80 -11.52 19.20
CA LEU A 219 6.89 -12.23 18.29
C LEU A 219 5.59 -11.42 18.17
N GLY A 220 5.25 -11.01 16.96
CA GLY A 220 3.92 -10.52 16.61
C GLY A 220 2.96 -11.68 16.37
N VAL A 221 1.70 -11.51 16.75
CA VAL A 221 0.61 -12.46 16.54
C VAL A 221 -0.66 -11.71 16.15
N ALA A 222 -1.12 -11.87 14.91
CA ALA A 222 -2.42 -11.36 14.49
C ALA A 222 -3.45 -12.50 14.42
N VAL A 223 -4.62 -12.26 15.00
CA VAL A 223 -5.77 -13.19 14.95
C VAL A 223 -6.86 -12.71 13.99
N THR A 224 -6.83 -11.42 13.62
CA THR A 224 -7.64 -10.82 12.55
C THR A 224 -6.79 -9.78 11.81
N LYS A 225 -7.29 -9.26 10.68
CA LYS A 225 -6.62 -8.16 9.96
C LYS A 225 -6.50 -6.85 10.77
N ASP A 226 -7.29 -6.70 11.84
CA ASP A 226 -7.40 -5.46 12.62
C ASP A 226 -6.81 -5.56 14.03
N VAL A 227 -6.57 -6.77 14.54
CA VAL A 227 -6.15 -6.99 15.93
C VAL A 227 -4.96 -7.93 16.00
N ALA A 228 -3.90 -7.44 16.64
CA ALA A 228 -2.69 -8.21 16.95
C ALA A 228 -2.18 -7.95 18.37
N TRP A 229 -1.31 -8.86 18.81
CA TRP A 229 -0.50 -8.72 20.01
C TRP A 229 0.97 -8.85 19.62
N THR A 230 1.84 -8.27 20.43
CA THR A 230 3.28 -8.51 20.33
C THR A 230 3.80 -8.95 21.68
N ILE A 231 4.55 -10.04 21.71
CA ILE A 231 5.23 -10.55 22.91
C ILE A 231 6.71 -10.15 22.80
N PRO A 232 7.20 -9.18 23.60
CA PRO A 232 8.62 -8.90 23.74
C PRO A 232 9.36 -10.14 24.25
N ALA A 233 10.64 -10.28 23.92
CA ALA A 233 11.48 -11.40 24.38
C ALA A 233 12.42 -10.98 25.51
N GLU A 234 11.93 -10.18 26.46
CA GLU A 234 12.74 -9.55 27.52
C GLU A 234 12.82 -10.42 28.78
N GLU A 235 11.77 -11.20 29.04
CA GLU A 235 11.65 -12.06 30.22
C GLU A 235 11.53 -13.54 29.86
N SER A 236 11.97 -14.43 30.77
CA SER A 236 11.97 -15.87 30.53
C SER A 236 10.57 -16.45 30.30
N TRP A 237 9.54 -15.88 30.93
CA TRP A 237 8.16 -16.32 30.72
C TRP A 237 7.63 -15.90 29.35
N GLN A 238 8.06 -14.75 28.83
CA GLN A 238 7.68 -14.30 27.48
C GLN A 238 8.32 -15.21 26.41
N LEU A 239 9.60 -15.55 26.56
CA LEU A 239 10.26 -16.54 25.69
C LEU A 239 9.55 -17.90 25.72
N THR A 240 9.07 -18.31 26.90
CA THR A 240 8.27 -19.54 27.04
C THR A 240 6.94 -19.42 26.31
N ALA A 241 6.27 -18.27 26.38
CA ALA A 241 5.02 -18.00 25.66
C ALA A 241 5.20 -17.96 24.14
N ILE A 242 6.26 -17.31 23.65
CA ILE A 242 6.65 -17.29 22.23
C ILE A 242 6.80 -18.73 21.73
N ARG A 243 7.53 -19.56 22.47
CA ARG A 243 7.71 -20.98 22.14
C ARG A 243 6.39 -21.73 22.11
N GLU A 244 5.55 -21.56 23.14
CA GLU A 244 4.23 -22.21 23.23
C GLU A 244 3.36 -21.91 22.01
N ILE A 245 3.28 -20.64 21.60
CA ILE A 245 2.49 -20.20 20.44
C ILE A 245 3.06 -20.77 19.14
N CYS A 246 4.38 -20.67 18.94
CA CYS A 246 5.06 -21.21 17.76
C CYS A 246 4.91 -22.73 17.63
N GLU A 247 5.01 -23.47 18.72
CA GLU A 247 4.93 -24.94 18.73
C GLU A 247 3.50 -25.49 18.87
N SER A 248 2.50 -24.63 19.00
CA SER A 248 1.08 -25.01 19.04
C SER A 248 0.59 -25.62 17.71
N ASP A 249 -0.50 -26.37 17.76
CA ASP A 249 -1.16 -26.91 16.57
C ASP A 249 -2.08 -25.90 15.86
N THR A 250 -2.16 -24.65 16.34
CA THR A 250 -2.92 -23.60 15.63
C THR A 250 -2.32 -23.38 14.24
N PRO A 251 -3.13 -23.39 13.15
CA PRO A 251 -2.64 -23.09 11.82
C PRO A 251 -2.05 -21.68 11.71
N LYS A 252 -0.88 -21.58 11.08
CA LYS A 252 -0.10 -20.34 10.99
C LYS A 252 0.12 -19.90 9.56
N VAL A 253 0.07 -18.59 9.36
CA VAL A 253 0.47 -17.91 8.14
C VAL A 253 1.67 -17.02 8.45
N LEU A 254 2.65 -17.01 7.55
CA LEU A 254 3.83 -16.16 7.69
C LEU A 254 4.16 -15.50 6.35
N GLN A 255 4.96 -14.46 6.40
CA GLN A 255 5.59 -13.85 5.23
C GLN A 255 7.08 -14.22 5.27
N ASN A 256 7.58 -14.93 4.25
CA ASN A 256 8.99 -15.37 4.21
C ASN A 256 9.36 -16.31 5.37
N HIS A 257 8.49 -17.28 5.70
CA HIS A 257 8.57 -18.13 6.90
C HIS A 257 9.94 -18.79 7.14
N MET A 258 10.75 -18.99 6.09
CA MET A 258 12.10 -19.56 6.20
C MET A 258 12.99 -18.75 7.15
N HIS A 259 12.81 -17.43 7.24
CA HIS A 259 13.55 -16.58 8.17
C HIS A 259 13.15 -16.87 9.62
N ASP A 260 11.86 -16.83 9.91
CA ASP A 260 11.30 -17.06 11.25
C ASP A 260 11.59 -18.48 11.74
N VAL A 261 11.45 -19.49 10.88
CA VAL A 261 11.79 -20.88 11.20
C VAL A 261 13.28 -21.04 11.52
N TYR A 262 14.16 -20.38 10.77
CA TYR A 262 15.59 -20.38 11.08
C TYR A 262 15.87 -19.76 12.45
N LEU A 263 15.24 -18.61 12.74
CA LEU A 263 15.40 -17.92 14.01
C LEU A 263 14.87 -18.75 15.19
N ALA A 264 13.68 -19.34 15.07
CA ALA A 264 13.10 -20.24 16.07
C ALA A 264 14.03 -21.43 16.38
N ARG A 265 14.54 -22.09 15.34
CA ARG A 265 15.45 -23.26 15.49
C ARG A 265 16.77 -22.89 16.14
N LYS A 266 17.30 -21.71 15.87
CA LYS A 266 18.48 -21.19 16.57
C LYS A 266 18.26 -21.08 18.08
N HIS A 267 17.02 -20.83 18.51
CA HIS A 267 16.62 -20.73 19.92
C HIS A 267 16.02 -22.03 20.49
N GLY A 268 16.16 -23.16 19.79
CA GLY A 268 15.82 -24.48 20.31
C GLY A 268 14.32 -24.84 20.29
N PHE A 269 13.52 -24.18 19.45
CA PHE A 269 12.13 -24.55 19.17
C PHE A 269 11.81 -24.48 17.67
N ASP A 270 10.60 -24.86 17.25
CA ASP A 270 10.19 -24.81 15.84
C ASP A 270 8.85 -24.06 15.68
N ILE A 271 8.54 -23.63 14.45
CA ILE A 271 7.23 -23.07 14.11
C ILE A 271 6.40 -24.17 13.43
N LYS A 272 5.41 -24.70 14.15
CA LYS A 272 4.60 -25.84 13.69
C LYS A 272 3.32 -25.39 12.99
N ASN A 273 2.80 -26.26 12.12
CA ASN A 273 1.54 -26.06 11.41
C ASN A 273 1.48 -24.76 10.59
N VAL A 274 2.57 -24.43 9.87
CA VAL A 274 2.56 -23.36 8.86
C VAL A 274 1.76 -23.83 7.65
N VAL A 275 0.59 -23.24 7.43
CA VAL A 275 -0.36 -23.65 6.38
C VAL A 275 -0.32 -22.76 5.14
N ALA A 276 0.17 -21.54 5.28
CA ALA A 276 0.40 -20.65 4.14
C ALA A 276 1.63 -19.76 4.36
N ASP A 277 2.25 -19.40 3.23
CA ASP A 277 3.26 -18.35 3.16
C ASP A 277 2.83 -17.37 2.08
N THR A 278 2.68 -16.09 2.44
CA THR A 278 2.18 -15.05 1.53
C THR A 278 3.09 -14.85 0.31
N MET A 279 4.41 -15.04 0.45
CA MET A 279 5.28 -15.00 -0.71
C MET A 279 4.99 -16.17 -1.63
N PHE A 280 4.80 -17.37 -1.11
CA PHE A 280 4.48 -18.54 -1.94
C PHE A 280 3.10 -18.42 -2.60
N GLN A 281 2.07 -18.00 -1.87
CA GLN A 281 0.75 -17.72 -2.45
C GLN A 281 0.88 -16.73 -3.61
N TRP A 282 1.67 -15.66 -3.43
CA TRP A 282 1.91 -14.68 -4.49
C TRP A 282 2.63 -15.24 -5.72
N HIS A 283 3.62 -16.12 -5.54
CA HIS A 283 4.29 -16.77 -6.68
C HIS A 283 3.34 -17.67 -7.47
N VAL A 284 2.36 -18.30 -6.80
CA VAL A 284 1.35 -19.13 -7.47
C VAL A 284 0.35 -18.24 -8.24
N LEU A 285 -0.12 -17.16 -7.62
CA LEU A 285 -1.13 -16.29 -8.21
C LEU A 285 -0.61 -15.42 -9.35
N GLN A 286 0.59 -14.88 -9.20
CA GLN A 286 1.15 -13.87 -10.11
C GLN A 286 2.65 -14.11 -10.35
N PRO A 287 3.03 -15.22 -11.00
CA PRO A 287 4.43 -15.57 -11.21
C PRO A 287 5.22 -14.52 -12.00
N GLU A 288 4.58 -13.76 -12.90
CA GLU A 288 5.23 -12.68 -13.66
C GLU A 288 5.55 -11.45 -12.78
N LEU A 289 4.81 -11.28 -11.69
CA LEU A 289 5.01 -10.23 -10.72
C LEU A 289 5.87 -10.67 -9.53
N ALA A 290 5.99 -11.95 -9.21
CA ALA A 290 6.65 -12.42 -7.99
C ALA A 290 8.20 -12.38 -8.01
N GLY A 291 8.83 -11.89 -9.08
CA GLY A 291 10.29 -11.87 -9.27
C GLY A 291 11.05 -10.78 -8.48
N LYS A 292 12.33 -11.05 -8.17
CA LYS A 292 13.29 -9.99 -7.79
C LYS A 292 13.78 -9.31 -9.07
N ALA A 293 13.66 -7.99 -9.16
CA ALA A 293 14.40 -7.26 -10.19
C ALA A 293 15.90 -7.38 -9.89
N LEU A 294 16.66 -8.03 -10.78
CA LEU A 294 18.12 -7.96 -10.76
C LEU A 294 18.54 -6.64 -11.41
N ASP A 295 18.50 -5.53 -10.68
CA ASP A 295 19.11 -4.30 -11.18
C ASP A 295 20.55 -4.18 -10.67
N LYS A 296 21.50 -4.32 -11.60
CA LYS A 296 22.95 -4.25 -11.34
C LYS A 296 23.46 -2.82 -11.13
N LYS A 297 22.67 -1.77 -11.39
CA LYS A 297 23.21 -0.39 -11.46
C LYS A 297 22.65 0.62 -10.47
N LYS A 298 21.53 0.35 -9.81
CA LYS A 298 21.03 1.19 -8.72
C LYS A 298 20.36 0.28 -7.72
N GLY A 299 20.72 0.38 -6.44
CA GLY A 299 20.25 -0.48 -5.36
C GLY A 299 18.74 -0.42 -5.08
N SER A 300 17.91 -0.72 -6.07
CA SER A 300 16.50 -1.05 -5.90
C SER A 300 16.45 -2.39 -5.17
N LYS A 301 16.30 -2.30 -3.84
CA LYS A 301 16.34 -3.43 -2.91
C LYS A 301 14.98 -4.09 -2.68
N ARG A 302 13.88 -3.50 -3.18
CA ARG A 302 12.52 -3.98 -2.86
C ARG A 302 12.03 -4.95 -3.94
N THR A 303 11.83 -6.19 -3.49
CA THR A 303 11.38 -7.30 -4.32
C THR A 303 9.88 -7.23 -4.47
N ARG A 304 9.31 -7.56 -5.63
CA ARG A 304 7.85 -7.56 -5.91
C ARG A 304 7.08 -8.71 -5.19
N LYS A 305 7.59 -9.10 -4.03
CA LYS A 305 7.12 -10.13 -3.11
C LYS A 305 7.31 -9.73 -1.64
N SER A 306 7.79 -8.50 -1.38
CA SER A 306 7.83 -7.98 -0.01
C SER A 306 6.41 -7.74 0.49
N LEU A 307 6.21 -7.81 1.81
CA LEU A 307 4.94 -7.49 2.44
C LEU A 307 4.43 -6.11 2.01
N ALA A 308 5.31 -5.10 2.01
CA ALA A 308 5.02 -3.75 1.49
C ALA A 308 4.45 -3.70 0.06
N PHE A 309 4.77 -4.68 -0.79
CA PHE A 309 4.22 -4.75 -2.14
C PHE A 309 2.90 -5.51 -2.15
N LEU A 310 2.79 -6.60 -1.40
CA LEU A 310 1.53 -7.35 -1.28
C LEU A 310 0.44 -6.49 -0.61
N SER A 311 0.77 -5.79 0.48
CA SER A 311 -0.13 -4.86 1.16
C SER A 311 -0.62 -3.76 0.24
N SER A 312 0.22 -3.25 -0.67
CA SER A 312 -0.21 -2.25 -1.65
C SER A 312 -1.25 -2.78 -2.64
N ILE A 313 -1.36 -4.09 -2.80
CA ILE A 313 -2.34 -4.74 -3.67
C ILE A 313 -3.60 -5.08 -2.86
N PHE A 314 -3.43 -5.69 -1.69
CA PHE A 314 -4.53 -6.29 -0.94
C PHE A 314 -5.08 -5.43 0.19
N CYS A 315 -4.23 -4.67 0.86
CA CYS A 315 -4.61 -3.84 2.01
C CYS A 315 -4.98 -2.42 1.59
N ARG A 316 -5.66 -1.70 2.47
CA ARG A 316 -6.09 -0.30 2.26
C ARG A 316 -5.05 0.71 2.77
N THR A 317 -4.51 0.48 3.95
CA THR A 317 -3.60 1.40 4.65
C THR A 317 -2.16 1.29 4.17
N PRO A 318 -1.40 2.41 4.10
CA PRO A 318 0.02 2.39 3.76
C PRO A 318 0.86 1.53 4.72
N TRP A 319 1.81 0.78 4.15
CA TRP A 319 2.84 0.09 4.93
C TRP A 319 3.88 1.09 5.46
N TYR A 320 4.27 0.93 6.72
CA TYR A 320 4.90 1.98 7.55
C TYR A 320 6.44 1.93 7.63
N LYS A 321 7.12 0.92 7.08
CA LYS A 321 8.56 0.69 7.33
C LYS A 321 9.46 1.57 6.42
N ASP A 322 9.50 2.87 6.73
CA ASP A 322 10.57 3.82 6.36
C ASP A 322 11.17 4.53 7.60
N TYR A 323 10.89 4.03 8.81
CA TYR A 323 11.48 4.52 10.06
C TYR A 323 12.61 3.60 10.52
N THR A 324 13.77 4.19 10.79
CA THR A 324 14.84 3.55 11.57
C THR A 324 14.42 3.61 13.03
N PHE A 325 14.06 2.47 13.63
CA PHE A 325 13.77 2.35 15.05
C PHE A 325 14.94 1.70 15.80
N THR A 326 15.00 1.92 17.11
CA THR A 326 15.93 1.22 18.01
C THR A 326 15.38 -0.17 18.30
N SER A 327 16.22 -1.20 18.23
CA SER A 327 15.82 -2.57 18.61
C SER A 327 15.31 -2.59 20.06
N GLY A 328 14.19 -3.26 20.30
CA GLY A 328 13.51 -3.36 21.59
C GLY A 328 12.63 -2.14 21.95
N SER A 329 12.28 -1.28 21.00
CA SER A 329 11.36 -0.16 21.28
C SER A 329 9.89 -0.58 21.16
N ASP A 330 9.01 0.08 21.92
CA ASP A 330 7.54 -0.07 21.78
C ASP A 330 7.08 0.14 20.33
N GLU A 331 7.74 1.06 19.61
CA GLU A 331 7.47 1.27 18.19
C GLU A 331 7.78 0.00 17.38
N GLN A 332 8.94 -0.66 17.57
CA GLN A 332 9.24 -1.94 16.91
C GLN A 332 8.16 -2.98 17.22
N TYR A 333 7.71 -3.06 18.48
CA TYR A 333 6.71 -4.04 18.89
C TYR A 333 5.35 -3.79 18.23
N VAL A 334 4.90 -2.55 18.17
CA VAL A 334 3.69 -2.17 17.43
C VAL A 334 3.83 -2.50 15.95
N LEU A 335 4.99 -2.22 15.36
CA LEU A 335 5.24 -2.50 13.95
C LEU A 335 5.27 -4.01 13.66
N CYS A 336 5.83 -4.85 14.52
CA CYS A 336 5.79 -6.31 14.34
C CYS A 336 4.34 -6.84 14.34
N GLY A 337 3.50 -6.37 15.27
CA GLY A 337 2.08 -6.73 15.30
C GLY A 337 1.32 -6.26 14.06
N LYS A 338 1.61 -5.07 13.56
CA LYS A 338 1.00 -4.57 12.29
C LYS A 338 1.45 -5.37 11.06
N ASP A 339 2.67 -5.90 11.05
CA ASP A 339 3.19 -6.73 9.95
C ASP A 339 2.43 -8.07 9.93
N CYS A 340 2.06 -8.60 11.12
CA CYS A 340 1.17 -9.76 11.23
C CYS A 340 -0.22 -9.49 10.67
N CYS A 341 -0.82 -8.34 10.98
CA CYS A 341 -2.13 -7.95 10.43
C CYS A 341 -2.09 -7.87 8.89
N ASP A 342 -1.05 -7.23 8.34
CA ASP A 342 -0.82 -7.16 6.89
C ASP A 342 -0.67 -8.55 6.26
N THR A 343 0.10 -9.41 6.91
CA THR A 343 0.35 -10.78 6.46
C THR A 343 -0.95 -11.57 6.43
N LEU A 344 -1.76 -11.47 7.47
CA LEU A 344 -3.05 -12.16 7.55
C LEU A 344 -4.01 -11.67 6.47
N GLU A 345 -4.19 -10.35 6.35
CA GLU A 345 -5.07 -9.74 5.35
C GLU A 345 -4.65 -10.14 3.92
N CYS A 346 -3.35 -10.08 3.61
CA CYS A 346 -2.82 -10.52 2.32
C CYS A 346 -3.09 -12.00 2.06
N ALA A 347 -2.84 -12.87 3.03
CA ALA A 347 -3.01 -14.31 2.87
C ALA A 347 -4.48 -14.68 2.65
N GLU A 348 -5.40 -14.04 3.37
CA GLU A 348 -6.84 -14.25 3.23
C GLU A 348 -7.32 -13.83 1.83
N LYS A 349 -6.90 -12.64 1.36
CA LYS A 349 -7.25 -12.17 0.01
C LYS A 349 -6.64 -13.01 -1.10
N MET A 350 -5.43 -13.53 -0.91
CA MET A 350 -4.84 -14.47 -1.85
C MET A 350 -5.52 -15.84 -1.81
N GLN A 351 -5.95 -16.30 -0.64
CA GLN A 351 -6.69 -17.55 -0.50
C GLN A 351 -8.04 -17.48 -1.21
N GLU A 352 -8.79 -16.38 -1.04
CA GLU A 352 -10.03 -16.10 -1.79
C GLU A 352 -9.81 -16.21 -3.32
N GLN A 353 -8.68 -15.73 -3.83
CA GLN A 353 -8.31 -15.84 -5.24
C GLN A 353 -7.95 -17.27 -5.65
N LEU A 354 -7.18 -18.00 -4.84
CA LEU A 354 -6.78 -19.38 -5.12
C LEU A 354 -7.98 -20.34 -5.15
N GLU A 355 -9.00 -20.08 -4.33
CA GLU A 355 -10.24 -20.87 -4.28
C GLU A 355 -11.22 -20.53 -5.42
N GLY A 356 -10.88 -19.57 -6.29
CA GLY A 356 -11.75 -19.12 -7.38
C GLY A 356 -12.95 -18.31 -6.90
N GLN A 357 -12.93 -17.82 -5.66
CA GLN A 357 -14.01 -17.03 -5.06
C GLN A 357 -13.88 -15.52 -5.32
N ALA A 358 -12.85 -15.09 -6.06
CA ALA A 358 -12.60 -13.66 -6.28
C ALA A 358 -13.56 -13.04 -7.30
N SER A 359 -14.33 -12.04 -6.83
CA SER A 359 -15.11 -11.06 -7.59
C SER A 359 -14.26 -9.95 -8.21
#